data_AF-A0A2X4U8Q3-F1
#
_entry.id   AF-A0A2X4U8Q3-F1
#
_cell.length_a   1.000
_cell.length_b   1.000
_cell.length_c   1.000
_cell.angle_alpha   90.00
_cell.angle_beta   90.00
_cell.angle_gamma   90.00
#
_symmetry.space_group_name_H-M   'P 1'
#
loop_
_entity.id
_entity.type
_entity.pdbx_description
1 polymer ?
#
loop_
_entity_poly.entity_id
_entity_poly.type
_entity_poly.pdbx_seq_one_letter_code
_entity_poly.pdbx_strand_id
1 'polypeptide(L)'
;MTGTDSVIDHWSPFGTGDILEKANLYAQLYRGSDEFHLSRALAISTGGVLPLNDKGQRAWPKAGDSAEFVLIDASCSAEAVARLPARRATFHRGRLVAGQVSKA
;
A
#
# COMPACT_ATOMS: atom_id res chain seq x y z
N MET A 1 -11.48 -5.04 -5.55
CA MET A 1 -11.21 -5.90 -4.38
C MET A 1 -10.05 -6.80 -4.77
N THR A 2 -9.05 -6.94 -3.89
CA THR A 2 -7.84 -7.74 -4.13
C THR A 2 -7.63 -8.68 -2.96
N GLY A 3 -7.03 -9.83 -3.23
CA GLY A 3 -6.66 -10.81 -2.22
C GLY A 3 -5.31 -11.42 -2.53
N THR A 4 -4.71 -12.02 -1.50
CA THR A 4 -3.51 -12.83 -1.67
C THR A 4 -3.80 -14.17 -2.32
N ASP A 5 -5.06 -14.63 -2.20
CA ASP A 5 -5.51 -15.99 -2.45
C ASP A 5 -4.84 -16.94 -1.44
N SER A 6 -4.09 -17.94 -1.88
CA SER A 6 -3.29 -18.80 -1.01
C SER A 6 -2.16 -18.05 -0.28
N VAL A 7 -1.85 -18.49 0.94
CA VAL A 7 -0.66 -18.09 1.71
C VAL A 7 0.08 -19.37 2.09
N ILE A 8 0.93 -19.86 1.18
CA ILE A 8 1.76 -21.07 1.35
C ILE A 8 0.93 -22.26 1.84
N ASP A 9 0.12 -22.82 0.94
CA ASP A 9 -0.78 -23.95 1.23
C ASP A 9 -0.72 -25.04 0.14
N HIS A 10 -1.64 -26.01 0.21
CA HIS A 10 -1.72 -27.12 -0.74
C HIS A 10 -2.13 -26.69 -2.16
N TRP A 11 -2.74 -25.51 -2.33
CA TRP A 11 -3.15 -24.98 -3.62
C TRP A 11 -2.03 -24.19 -4.28
N SER A 12 -1.22 -23.48 -3.51
CA SER A 12 -0.10 -22.70 -4.02
C SER A 12 1.02 -22.54 -3.00
N PRO A 13 2.29 -22.70 -3.42
CA PRO A 13 3.45 -22.43 -2.57
C PRO A 13 3.71 -20.92 -2.40
N PHE A 14 2.99 -20.05 -3.13
CA PHE A 14 3.18 -18.60 -3.10
C PHE A 14 2.21 -17.91 -2.13
N GLY A 15 2.48 -16.63 -1.86
CA GLY A 15 1.61 -15.77 -1.06
C GLY A 15 2.25 -15.39 0.27
N THR A 16 2.58 -14.11 0.42
CA THR A 16 3.25 -13.56 1.61
C THR A 16 2.27 -12.94 2.62
N GLY A 17 0.99 -12.82 2.24
CA GLY A 17 0.01 -12.02 2.98
C GLY A 17 0.18 -10.50 2.78
N ASP A 18 1.16 -10.08 1.99
CA ASP A 18 1.44 -8.67 1.74
C ASP A 18 0.58 -8.12 0.60
N ILE A 19 -0.34 -7.22 0.94
CA ILE A 19 -1.21 -6.59 -0.06
C ILE A 19 -0.52 -5.52 -0.91
N LEU A 20 0.56 -4.89 -0.44
CA LEU A 20 1.37 -3.95 -1.23
C LEU A 20 2.19 -4.70 -2.29
N GLU A 21 2.68 -5.89 -1.97
CA GLU A 21 3.30 -6.79 -2.95
C GLU A 21 2.33 -7.11 -4.09
N LYS A 22 1.03 -7.30 -3.79
CA LYS A 22 0.03 -7.47 -4.84
C LYS A 22 -0.12 -6.24 -5.74
N ALA A 23 -0.04 -5.01 -5.21
CA ALA A 23 -0.02 -3.81 -6.05
C ALA A 23 1.22 -3.75 -6.95
N ASN A 24 2.39 -4.15 -6.43
CA ASN A 24 3.62 -4.23 -7.22
C ASN A 24 3.47 -5.25 -8.36
N LEU A 25 3.03 -6.47 -8.05
CA LEU A 25 2.80 -7.52 -9.05
C LEU A 25 1.76 -7.08 -10.09
N TYR A 26 0.67 -6.45 -9.64
CA TYR A 26 -0.34 -5.90 -10.53
C TYR A 26 0.22 -4.83 -11.47
N ALA A 27 1.10 -3.96 -10.97
CA ALA A 27 1.73 -2.94 -11.80
C ALA A 27 2.58 -3.58 -12.91
N GLN A 28 3.40 -4.57 -12.55
CA GLN A 28 4.23 -5.32 -13.49
C GLN A 28 3.40 -6.03 -14.57
N LEU A 29 2.26 -6.63 -14.19
CA LEU A 29 1.43 -7.40 -15.10
C LEU A 29 0.56 -6.53 -16.02
N TYR A 30 0.06 -5.38 -15.54
CA TYR A 30 -1.07 -4.71 -16.20
C TYR A 30 -0.97 -3.19 -16.37
N ARG A 31 -0.08 -2.49 -15.66
CA ARG A 31 -0.08 -1.02 -15.61
C ARG A 31 1.21 -0.38 -16.13
N GLY A 32 2.30 -1.13 -16.22
CA GLY A 32 3.60 -0.58 -16.62
C GLY A 32 4.34 0.08 -15.46
N SER A 33 5.45 0.75 -15.77
CA SER A 33 6.45 1.19 -14.80
C SER A 33 6.58 2.72 -14.64
N ASP A 34 5.71 3.52 -15.26
CA ASP A 34 5.73 4.97 -15.06
C ASP A 34 5.09 5.38 -13.72
N GLU A 35 5.45 6.57 -13.27
CA GLU A 35 5.06 7.09 -11.95
C GLU A 35 3.54 7.16 -11.77
N PHE A 36 2.81 7.60 -12.80
CA PHE A 36 1.36 7.74 -12.72
C PHE A 36 0.70 6.38 -12.52
N HIS A 37 1.02 5.42 -13.38
CA HIS A 37 0.45 4.07 -13.31
C HIS A 37 0.84 3.32 -12.04
N LEU A 38 2.09 3.45 -11.57
CA LEU A 38 2.52 2.89 -10.28
C LEU A 38 1.74 3.49 -9.11
N SER A 39 1.54 4.82 -9.09
CA SER A 39 0.75 5.48 -8.05
C SER A 39 -0.70 5.00 -8.02
N ARG A 40 -1.26 4.63 -9.18
CA ARG A 40 -2.64 4.14 -9.32
C ARG A 40 -2.76 2.66 -8.99
N ALA A 41 -1.70 1.86 -9.18
CA ALA A 41 -1.67 0.46 -8.76
C ALA A 41 -1.88 0.30 -7.25
N LEU A 42 -1.48 1.28 -6.42
CA LEU A 42 -1.73 1.28 -4.98
C LEU A 42 -3.21 1.09 -4.59
N ALA A 43 -4.13 1.52 -5.47
CA ALA A 43 -5.58 1.44 -5.22
C ALA A 43 -6.05 0.03 -4.85
N ILE A 44 -5.40 -0.99 -5.40
CA ILE A 44 -5.81 -2.37 -5.16
C ILE A 44 -5.47 -2.82 -3.72
N SER A 45 -4.43 -2.23 -3.12
CA SER A 45 -4.00 -2.49 -1.75
C SER A 45 -4.80 -1.70 -0.71
N THR A 46 -5.40 -0.59 -1.11
CA THR A 46 -6.07 0.37 -0.21
C THR A 46 -7.59 0.37 -0.37
N GLY A 47 -8.16 -0.60 -1.08
CA GLY A 47 -9.60 -0.68 -1.31
C GLY A 47 -10.15 0.46 -2.19
N GLY A 48 -9.31 1.02 -3.06
CA GLY A 48 -9.66 2.12 -3.98
C GLY A 48 -9.34 3.52 -3.45
N VAL A 49 -8.89 3.65 -2.20
CA VAL A 49 -8.55 4.95 -1.60
C VAL A 49 -7.12 5.34 -1.98
N LEU A 50 -6.96 6.50 -2.62
CA LEU A 50 -5.66 6.99 -3.06
C LEU A 50 -5.31 8.32 -2.40
N PRO A 51 -4.01 8.61 -2.14
CA PRO A 51 -3.62 9.89 -1.56
C PRO A 51 -3.97 11.09 -2.45
N LEU A 52 -3.80 10.95 -3.77
CA LEU A 52 -4.10 11.97 -4.77
C LEU A 52 -5.12 11.45 -5.79
N ASN A 53 -6.05 12.30 -6.21
CA ASN A 53 -6.93 12.03 -7.34
C ASN A 53 -6.19 12.20 -8.69
N ASP A 54 -6.87 11.95 -9.82
CA ASP A 54 -6.27 12.07 -11.16
C ASP A 54 -5.88 13.50 -11.57
N LYS A 55 -6.34 14.50 -10.81
CA LYS A 55 -5.93 15.91 -10.95
C LYS A 55 -4.78 16.29 -10.02
N GLY A 56 -4.20 15.34 -9.29
CA GLY A 56 -3.13 15.58 -8.32
C GLY A 56 -3.59 16.25 -7.02
N GLN A 57 -4.90 16.34 -6.76
CA GLN A 57 -5.43 16.95 -5.55
C GLN A 57 -5.49 15.92 -4.43
N ARG A 58 -5.18 16.33 -3.20
CA ARG A 58 -5.24 15.46 -2.02
C ARG A 58 -6.66 14.93 -1.80
N ALA A 59 -6.80 13.61 -1.92
CA ALA A 59 -8.03 12.88 -1.66
C ALA A 59 -8.01 12.20 -0.28
N TRP A 60 -6.83 11.76 0.18
CA TRP A 60 -6.60 11.10 1.46
C TRP A 60 -5.15 11.38 1.94
N PRO A 61 -4.85 11.41 3.24
CA PRO A 61 -5.78 11.42 4.37
C PRO A 61 -6.42 12.81 4.59
N LYS A 62 -7.61 12.83 5.19
CA LYS A 62 -8.37 14.03 5.60
C LYS A 62 -8.72 13.97 7.08
N ALA A 63 -8.95 15.15 7.67
CA ALA A 63 -9.48 15.23 9.02
C ALA A 63 -10.87 14.56 9.08
N GLY A 64 -11.07 13.70 10.08
CA GLY A 64 -12.28 12.88 10.21
C GLY A 64 -12.16 11.47 9.63
N ASP A 65 -11.13 11.18 8.83
CA ASP A 65 -10.85 9.81 8.39
C ASP A 65 -10.44 8.94 9.59
N SER A 66 -10.74 7.63 9.51
CA SER A 66 -10.26 6.67 10.51
C SER A 66 -8.72 6.71 10.58
N ALA A 67 -8.17 6.75 11.79
CA ALA A 67 -6.73 6.70 12.02
C ALA A 67 -6.17 5.28 11.86
N GLU A 68 -6.37 4.71 10.68
CA GLU A 68 -5.93 3.39 10.24
C GLU A 68 -4.96 3.56 9.07
N PHE A 69 -3.67 3.37 9.32
CA PHE A 69 -2.63 3.62 8.32
C PHE A 69 -1.35 2.86 8.65
N VAL A 70 -0.49 2.74 7.64
CA VAL A 70 0.83 2.12 7.74
C VAL A 70 1.88 3.15 7.32
N LEU A 71 2.94 3.29 8.12
CA LEU A 71 4.10 4.12 7.81
C LEU A 71 5.16 3.27 7.12
N ILE A 72 5.64 3.77 5.99
CA ILE A 72 6.70 3.18 5.17
C ILE A 72 7.71 4.27 4.81
N ASP A 73 8.95 3.88 4.51
CA ASP A 73 9.97 4.80 4.02
C ASP A 73 9.92 4.89 2.50
N ALA A 74 9.24 5.91 1.98
CA ALA A 74 9.15 6.20 0.56
C ALA A 74 8.89 7.70 0.35
N SER A 75 9.47 8.27 -0.70
CA SER A 75 9.25 9.65 -1.11
C SER A 75 7.90 9.87 -1.80
N CYS A 76 7.36 8.84 -2.46
CA CYS A 76 6.04 8.90 -3.12
C CYS A 76 5.36 7.53 -3.19
N SER A 77 4.07 7.52 -3.56
CA SER A 77 3.28 6.29 -3.72
C SER A 77 3.82 5.38 -4.83
N ALA A 78 4.38 5.93 -5.90
CA ALA A 78 4.96 5.15 -6.97
C ALA A 78 6.20 4.38 -6.49
N GLU A 79 7.08 5.03 -5.73
CA GLU A 79 8.23 4.38 -5.10
C GLU A 79 7.80 3.30 -4.12
N ALA A 80 6.81 3.58 -3.27
CA ALA A 80 6.27 2.60 -2.33
C ALA A 80 5.82 1.31 -3.02
N VAL A 81 5.08 1.43 -4.13
CA VAL A 81 4.64 0.28 -4.93
C VAL A 81 5.85 -0.37 -5.61
N ALA A 82 6.73 0.39 -6.26
CA ALA A 82 7.83 -0.17 -7.04
C ALA A 82 8.91 -0.86 -6.20
N ARG A 83 9.20 -0.34 -5.00
CA ARG A 83 10.34 -0.76 -4.16
C ARG A 83 9.95 -1.64 -2.98
N LEU A 84 8.67 -1.74 -2.65
CA LEU A 84 8.17 -2.54 -1.52
C LEU A 84 8.99 -2.32 -0.22
N PRO A 85 9.14 -1.08 0.25
CA PRO A 85 9.91 -0.79 1.45
C PRO A 85 9.31 -1.47 2.68
N ALA A 86 10.16 -1.77 3.66
CA ALA A 86 9.72 -2.33 4.93
C ALA A 86 8.77 -1.37 5.68
N ARG A 87 7.82 -1.94 6.42
CA ARG A 87 6.86 -1.16 7.23
C ARG A 87 7.55 -0.75 8.50
N ARG A 88 7.54 0.55 8.78
CA ARG A 88 8.08 1.12 10.01
C ARG A 88 7.09 0.97 11.17
N ALA A 89 5.81 1.25 10.92
CA ALA A 89 4.79 1.23 11.94
C ALA A 89 3.38 1.03 11.34
N THR A 90 2.48 0.39 12.08
CA THR A 90 1.08 0.23 11.71
C THR A 90 0.19 0.78 12.83
N PHE A 91 -0.80 1.57 12.44
CA PHE A 91 -1.77 2.17 13.33
C PHE A 91 -3.16 1.62 13.05
N HIS A 92 -3.88 1.25 14.10
CA HIS A 92 -5.28 0.86 14.05
C HIS A 92 -6.08 1.73 15.00
N ARG A 93 -7.04 2.50 14.48
CA ARG A 93 -7.87 3.45 15.25
C ARG A 93 -7.03 4.38 16.14
N GLY A 94 -5.93 4.89 15.61
CA GLY A 94 -5.03 5.81 16.29
C GLY A 94 -4.04 5.15 17.26
N ARG A 95 -4.12 3.83 17.47
CA ARG A 95 -3.19 3.09 18.31
C ARG A 95 -2.10 2.43 17.46
N LEU A 96 -0.84 2.60 17.86
CA LEU A 96 0.28 1.83 17.32
C LEU A 96 0.10 0.35 17.68
N VAL A 97 -0.03 -0.53 16.68
CA VAL A 97 -0.24 -1.98 16.87
C VAL A 97 0.95 -2.82 16.41
N ALA A 98 1.83 -2.28 15.57
CA ALA A 98 3.07 -2.94 15.15
C ALA A 98 4.14 -1.90 14.79
N GLY A 99 5.41 -2.28 14.93
CA GLY A 99 6.55 -1.42 14.59
C GLY A 99 6.83 -0.32 15.61
N GLN A 100 7.56 0.71 15.20
CA GLN A 100 8.00 1.81 16.06
C GLN A 100 8.05 3.13 15.28
N VAL A 101 7.80 4.24 15.96
CA VAL A 101 8.01 5.58 15.43
C VAL A 101 9.17 6.20 16.20
N SER A 102 10.24 6.58 15.50
CA SER A 102 11.34 7.33 16.10
C SER A 102 10.81 8.67 16.61
N LYS A 103 11.17 9.05 17.84
CA LYS A 103 10.93 10.41 18.30
C LYS A 103 11.70 11.37 17.39
N ALA A 104 11.00 12.40 16.92
CA ALA A 104 11.59 13.53 16.22
C ALA A 104 12.46 14.35 17.17
#